data_AF-A0A7V3H2U6-F1
#
_entry.id   AF-A0A7V3H2U6-F1
#
_cell.length_a   1.000
_cell.length_b   1.000
_cell.length_c   1.000
_cell.angle_alpha   90.00
_cell.angle_beta   90.00
_cell.angle_gamma   90.00
#
_symmetry.space_group_name_H-M   'P 1'
#
loop_
_entity.id
_entity.type
_entity.pdbx_description
1 polymer ?
#
loop_
_entity_poly.entity_id
_entity_poly.type
_entity_poly.pdbx_seq_one_letter_code
_entity_poly.pdbx_strand_id
1 'polypeptide(L)' 'GGSKISDADLMEKARISMDAGATGLIFGRNVWQRPHDEALRISSEIRNLLLQYPA' A
#
# COMPACT_ATOMS: atom_id res chain seq x y z
N GLY A 1 2.51 2.13 11.41
CA GLY A 1 2.60 3.27 10.48
C GLY A 1 3.77 4.18 10.86
N GLY A 2 4.51 4.70 9.88
CA GLY A 2 5.75 5.45 10.10
C GLY A 2 5.95 6.56 9.07
N SER A 3 7.16 7.13 9.00
CA SER A 3 7.58 8.10 7.97
C SER A 3 7.36 7.58 6.55
N LYS A 4 7.41 8.48 5.56
CA LYS A 4 7.42 8.09 4.15
C LYS A 4 8.59 7.14 3.89
N ILE A 5 8.30 5.98 3.29
CA ILE A 5 9.28 4.96 2.87
C ILE A 5 9.27 4.84 1.35
N SER A 6 10.19 4.03 0.81
CA SER A 6 10.23 3.74 -0.62
C SER A 6 8.99 2.97 -1.09
N ASP A 7 8.72 2.99 -2.40
CA ASP A 7 7.61 2.27 -3.01
C ASP A 7 7.77 0.75 -2.82
N ALA A 8 8.99 0.24 -2.98
CA ALA A 8 9.31 -1.17 -2.78
C ALA A 8 9.04 -1.61 -1.34
N ASP A 9 9.51 -0.85 -0.36
CA ASP A 9 9.28 -1.16 1.06
C ASP A 9 7.79 -1.07 1.43
N LEU A 10 7.06 -0.13 0.82
CA LEU A 10 5.63 0.02 1.01
C LEU A 10 4.89 -1.22 0.51
N MET A 11 5.18 -1.66 -0.71
CA MET A 11 4.52 -2.79 -1.34
C MET A 11 4.87 -4.11 -0.65
N GLU A 12 6.11 -4.30 -0.22
CA GLU A 12 6.49 -5.50 0.52
C GLU A 12 5.78 -5.56 1.89
N LYS A 13 5.68 -4.44 2.61
CA LYS A 13 4.91 -4.40 3.86
C LYS A 13 3.42 -4.63 3.66
N ALA A 14 2.85 -4.12 2.58
CA ALA A 14 1.47 -4.37 2.21
C ALA A 14 1.25 -5.88 1.96
N ARG A 15 2.12 -6.51 1.17
CA ARG A 15 2.08 -7.95 0.87
C ARG A 15 2.19 -8.81 2.13
N ILE A 16 3.19 -8.54 2.97
CA ILE A 16 3.38 -9.25 4.26
C ILE A 16 2.13 -9.16 5.13
N SER A 17 1.49 -7.98 5.19
CA SER A 17 0.31 -7.78 6.02
C SER A 17 -0.89 -8.58 5.50
N MET A 18 -1.09 -8.61 4.18
CA MET A 18 -2.15 -9.41 3.55
C MET A 18 -1.89 -10.91 3.67
N ASP A 19 -0.65 -11.36 3.45
CA ASP A 19 -0.24 -12.76 3.65
C ASP A 19 -0.45 -13.23 5.10
N ALA A 20 -0.34 -12.32 6.07
CA ALA A 20 -0.60 -12.61 7.48
C ALA A 20 -2.10 -12.64 7.86
N GLY A 21 -3.01 -12.50 6.89
CA GLY A 21 -4.45 -12.57 7.10
C GLY A 21 -5.11 -11.23 7.46
N ALA A 22 -4.47 -10.09 7.18
CA ALA A 22 -5.13 -8.80 7.29
C ALA A 22 -6.28 -8.69 6.28
N THR A 23 -7.38 -8.04 6.68
CA THR A 23 -8.55 -7.81 5.83
C THR A 23 -8.49 -6.50 5.04
N GLY A 24 -7.41 -5.73 5.21
CA GLY A 24 -7.20 -4.45 4.56
C GLY A 24 -5.99 -3.71 5.10
N LEU A 25 -5.70 -2.54 4.52
CA LEU A 25 -4.51 -1.74 4.81
C LEU A 25 -4.86 -0.26 4.96
N ILE A 26 -4.12 0.45 5.82
CA ILE A 26 -4.22 1.89 5.97
C ILE A 26 -2.85 2.52 5.77
N PHE A 27 -2.73 3.37 4.74
CA PHE A 27 -1.54 4.16 4.46
C PHE A 27 -1.89 5.64 4.34
N GLY A 28 -1.45 6.44 5.32
CA GLY A 28 -1.48 7.90 5.26
C GLY A 28 -0.27 8.43 4.49
N ARG A 29 0.82 8.77 5.20
CA ARG A 29 2.05 9.44 4.67
C ARG A 29 2.66 8.81 3.43
N ASN A 30 2.49 7.51 3.24
CA ASN A 30 2.96 6.81 2.06
C ASN A 30 2.12 7.03 0.79
N VAL A 31 1.02 7.79 0.88
CA VAL A 31 0.16 8.17 -0.26
C VAL A 31 0.10 9.69 -0.39
N TRP A 32 -0.52 10.41 0.55
CA TRP A 32 -0.79 11.86 0.47
C TRP A 32 0.43 12.80 0.50
N GLN A 33 1.64 12.35 0.85
CA GLN A 33 2.87 13.16 0.79
C GLN A 33 3.67 12.94 -0.52
N ARG A 34 3.03 12.34 -1.53
CA ARG A 34 3.59 12.15 -2.88
C ARG A 34 2.95 13.15 -3.84
N PRO A 35 3.62 13.47 -4.97
CA PRO A 35 2.96 14.12 -6.10
C PRO A 35 1.66 13.39 -6.47
N HIS A 36 0.67 14.13 -6.95
CA HIS A 36 -0.67 13.61 -7.24
C HIS A 36 -0.63 12.33 -8.10
N ASP A 37 0.12 12.34 -9.19
CA ASP A 37 0.18 11.22 -10.12
C ASP A 37 0.87 9.99 -9.50
N GLU A 38 1.88 10.21 -8.65
CA GLU A 38 2.50 9.13 -7.86
C GLU A 38 1.53 8.57 -6.81
N ALA A 39 0.76 9.43 -6.15
CA ALA A 39 -0.23 9.00 -5.16
C ALA A 39 -1.32 8.13 -5.81
N LEU A 40 -1.78 8.49 -7.02
CA LEU A 40 -2.71 7.70 -7.79
C LEU A 40 -2.11 6.36 -8.23
N ARG A 41 -0.87 6.37 -8.73
CA ARG A 41 -0.16 5.15 -9.12
C ARG A 41 -0.02 4.16 -7.95
N ILE A 42 0.49 4.64 -6.81
CA ILE A 42 0.63 3.86 -5.57
C ILE A 42 -0.73 3.30 -5.13
N SER A 43 -1.79 4.11 -5.16
CA SER A 43 -3.13 3.68 -4.75
C SER A 43 -3.67 2.57 -5.66
N SER A 44 -3.39 2.65 -6.97
CA SER A 44 -3.76 1.61 -7.93
C SER A 44 -2.98 0.31 -7.68
N GLU A 45 -1.68 0.39 -7.42
CA GLU A 45 -0.84 -0.76 -7.08
C GLU A 45 -1.33 -1.46 -5.79
N ILE A 46 -1.62 -0.71 -4.73
CA ILE A 46 -2.18 -1.25 -3.48
C ILE A 46 -3.53 -1.90 -3.75
N ARG A 47 -4.43 -1.26 -4.51
CA ARG A 47 -5.72 -1.84 -4.87
C ARG A 47 -5.56 -3.16 -5.62
N ASN A 48 -4.63 -3.23 -6.58
CA ASN A 48 -4.39 -4.45 -7.35
C ASN A 48 -3.81 -5.57 -6.49
N LEU A 49 -3.00 -5.24 -5.48
CA LEU A 49 -2.57 -6.20 -4.47
C LEU A 49 -3.76 -6.73 -3.67
N LEU A 50 -4.61 -5.84 -3.14
CA LEU A 50 -5.77 -6.24 -2.32
C LEU A 50 -6.72 -7.18 -3.06
N LEU A 51 -6.91 -6.98 -4.36
CA LEU A 51 -7.76 -7.84 -5.20
C LEU A 51 -7.25 -9.30 -5.33
N GLN A 52 -5.99 -9.56 -4.98
CA GLN A 52 -5.43 -10.92 -4.98
C GLN A 52 -5.82 -11.72 -3.72
N TYR A 53 -6.36 -11.06 -2.69
CA TYR A 53 -6.73 -11.66 -1.42
C TYR A 53 -8.26 -11.61 -1.27
N PRO A 54 -8.97 -12.71 -1.60
CA PRO A 54 -10.41 -12.80 -1.40
C PRO A 54 -10.75 -12.74 0.11
N ALA A 55 -11.91 -12.14 0.42
CA ALA A 55 -12.44 -12.01 1.77
C ALA A 55 -13.04 -13.33 2.30
#